data_AF-I1BS22-F1
#
_entry.id   AF-I1BS22-F1
#
_cell.length_a   1.000
_cell.length_b   1.000
_cell.length_c   1.000
_cell.angle_alpha   90.00
_cell.angle_beta   90.00
_cell.angle_gamma   90.00
#
_symmetry.space_group_name_H-M   'P 1'
#
loop_
_entity.id
_entity.type
_entity.pdbx_description
1 polymer ?
#
loop_
_entity_poly.entity_id
_entity_poly.type
_entity_poly.pdbx_seq_one_letter_code
_entity_poly.pdbx_strand_id
1 'polypeptide(L)'
;MARNEEKAQSMLYRFREAQAAQLGLAKTRQRRPGFAGSVNSVTEAEMWRRDLLSEVSRKIAKIQDVSLSDYQVRDLNDEINKLMGQKYHWEKRIVDLGGPDYRVIKKLYLMLAKILIRSI
;
A
#
# COMPACT_ATOMS: atom_id res chain seq x y z
N MET A 1 12.80 -5.43 19.69
CA MET A 1 12.13 -6.16 18.58
C MET A 1 13.04 -7.22 17.93
N ALA A 2 13.98 -7.88 18.64
CA ALA A 2 14.88 -8.88 18.04
C ALA A 2 14.24 -10.29 17.83
N ARG A 3 13.22 -10.62 18.63
CA ARG A 3 12.70 -12.00 18.77
C ARG A 3 11.90 -12.52 17.56
N ASN A 4 11.33 -11.62 16.76
CA ASN A 4 10.51 -12.01 15.60
C ASN A 4 11.37 -12.18 14.33
N GLU A 5 12.42 -11.37 14.20
CA GLU A 5 13.38 -11.45 13.10
C GLU A 5 14.24 -12.73 13.23
N GLU A 6 14.69 -13.10 14.43
CA GLU A 6 15.41 -14.36 14.65
C GLU A 6 14.57 -15.60 14.33
N LYS A 7 13.28 -15.60 14.67
CA LYS A 7 12.35 -16.69 14.29
C LYS A 7 12.16 -16.78 12.78
N ALA A 8 12.04 -15.64 12.10
CA ALA A 8 11.95 -15.56 10.64
C ALA A 8 13.25 -15.97 9.93
N GLN A 9 14.40 -15.88 10.60
CA GLN A 9 15.70 -16.32 10.05
C GLN A 9 16.06 -17.77 10.40
N SER A 10 15.28 -18.44 11.26
CA SER A 10 15.54 -19.82 11.66
C SER A 10 15.49 -20.79 10.48
N MET A 11 16.35 -21.83 10.49
CA MET A 11 16.37 -22.88 9.46
C MET A 11 14.99 -23.54 9.26
N LEU A 12 14.21 -23.66 10.33
CA LEU A 12 12.87 -24.27 10.31
C LEU A 12 11.84 -23.38 9.59
N TYR A 13 11.95 -22.06 9.74
CA TYR A 13 11.12 -21.10 8.99
C TYR A 13 11.46 -21.12 7.49
N ARG A 14 12.75 -21.09 7.14
CA ARG A 14 13.20 -21.18 5.74
C ARG A 14 12.79 -22.51 5.08
N PHE A 15 12.86 -23.63 5.81
CA PHE A 15 12.42 -24.93 5.32
C PHE A 15 10.90 -24.97 5.08
N ARG A 16 10.09 -24.41 5.98
CA ARG A 16 8.64 -24.28 5.79
C ARG A 16 8.27 -23.37 4.61
N GLU A 17 8.99 -22.26 4.43
CA GLU A 17 8.78 -21.41 3.24
C GLU A 17 9.16 -22.13 1.95
N ALA A 18 10.27 -22.89 1.93
CA ALA A 18 10.68 -23.68 0.77
C ALA A 18 9.68 -24.80 0.44
N GLN A 19 9.14 -25.47 1.46
CA GLN A 19 8.12 -26.51 1.30
C GLN A 19 6.79 -25.91 0.83
N ALA A 20 6.37 -24.77 1.40
CA ALA A 20 5.21 -24.04 0.92
C ALA A 20 5.40 -23.55 -0.53
N ALA A 21 6.62 -23.15 -0.92
CA ALA A 21 6.92 -22.76 -2.29
C ALA A 21 6.85 -23.95 -3.25
N GLN A 22 7.35 -25.13 -2.86
CA GLN A 22 7.22 -26.37 -3.64
C GLN A 22 5.77 -26.83 -3.81
N LEU A 23 4.92 -26.60 -2.80
CA LEU A 23 3.48 -26.89 -2.86
C LEU A 23 2.65 -25.76 -3.52
N GLY A 24 3.29 -24.69 -4.01
CA GLY A 24 2.59 -23.52 -4.57
C GLY A 24 1.80 -22.68 -3.56
N LEU A 25 1.96 -22.94 -2.27
CA LEU A 25 1.31 -22.28 -1.14
C LEU A 25 2.08 -21.07 -0.62
N ALA A 26 3.37 -20.91 -0.96
CA ALA A 26 4.14 -19.73 -0.57
C ALA A 26 3.71 -18.53 -1.42
N LYS A 27 3.03 -17.59 -0.78
CA LYS A 27 2.81 -16.25 -1.36
C LYS A 27 4.11 -15.46 -1.26
N THR A 28 4.99 -15.62 -2.25
CA THR A 28 6.06 -14.64 -2.47
C THR A 28 5.39 -13.27 -2.52
N ARG A 29 5.85 -12.34 -1.68
CA ARG A 29 5.28 -11.00 -1.58
C ARG A 29 5.51 -10.31 -2.93
N GLN A 30 4.52 -10.40 -3.82
CA GLN A 30 4.68 -9.89 -5.17
C GLN A 30 4.91 -8.38 -5.09
N ARG A 31 5.88 -7.89 -5.85
CA ARG A 31 6.12 -6.46 -5.95
C ARG A 31 5.11 -5.85 -6.90
N ARG A 32 4.53 -4.73 -6.50
CA ARG A 32 3.62 -3.96 -7.35
C ARG A 32 4.34 -3.58 -8.65
N PRO A 33 3.73 -3.80 -9.82
CA PRO A 33 4.26 -3.29 -11.08
C PRO A 33 4.39 -1.76 -11.06
N GLY A 34 5.47 -1.23 -11.64
CA GLY A 34 5.68 0.21 -11.74
C GLY A 34 4.68 0.93 -12.67
N PHE A 35 4.05 0.18 -13.58
CA PHE A 35 3.09 0.70 -14.55
C PHE A 35 1.77 -0.08 -14.48
N ALA A 36 0.67 0.60 -14.18
CA ALA A 36 -0.64 -0.04 -14.02
C ALA A 36 -1.13 -0.72 -15.31
N GLY A 37 -0.74 -0.21 -16.49
CA GLY A 37 -1.16 -0.76 -17.78
C GLY A 37 -0.60 -2.14 -18.09
N SER A 38 0.42 -2.64 -17.37
CA SER A 38 0.92 -4.01 -17.57
C SER A 38 -0.01 -5.08 -16.98
N VAL A 39 -0.98 -4.68 -16.16
CA VAL A 39 -1.95 -5.60 -15.54
C VAL A 39 -3.19 -5.69 -16.41
N ASN A 40 -3.63 -6.91 -16.72
CA ASN A 40 -4.77 -7.18 -17.60
C ASN A 40 -5.99 -7.78 -16.88
N SER A 41 -5.90 -7.99 -15.57
CA SER A 41 -6.99 -8.51 -14.75
C SER A 41 -7.53 -7.46 -13.78
N VAL A 42 -8.85 -7.31 -13.72
CA VAL A 42 -9.53 -6.45 -12.74
C VAL A 42 -9.17 -6.89 -11.31
N THR A 43 -9.15 -8.19 -11.04
CA THR A 43 -8.89 -8.72 -9.68
C THR A 43 -7.49 -8.36 -9.18
N GLU A 44 -6.51 -8.39 -10.08
CA GLU A 44 -5.13 -8.02 -9.78
C GLU A 44 -4.99 -6.51 -9.59
N ALA A 45 -5.62 -5.70 -10.45
CA ALA A 45 -5.62 -4.25 -10.30
C ALA A 45 -6.26 -3.80 -8.97
N GLU A 46 -7.35 -4.47 -8.55
CA GLU A 46 -7.99 -4.25 -7.24
C GLU A 46 -7.12 -4.68 -6.06
N MET A 47 -6.31 -5.74 -6.22
CA MET A 47 -5.33 -6.14 -5.22
C MET A 47 -4.29 -5.03 -5.01
N TRP A 48 -3.72 -4.49 -6.09
CA TRP A 48 -2.73 -3.41 -6.01
C TRP A 48 -3.30 -2.11 -5.46
N ARG A 49 -4.55 -1.79 -5.81
CA ARG A 49 -5.31 -0.68 -5.21
C ARG A 49 -5.47 -0.85 -3.69
N ARG A 50 -5.81 -2.05 -3.21
CA ARG A 50 -5.94 -2.33 -1.76
C ARG A 50 -4.61 -2.21 -1.03
N ASP A 51 -3.53 -2.66 -1.66
CA ASP A 51 -2.18 -2.54 -1.10
C ASP A 51 -1.77 -1.06 -0.95
N LEU A 52 -2.04 -0.23 -1.98
CA LEU A 52 -1.84 1.23 -1.91
C LEU A 52 -2.62 1.89 -0.77
N LEU A 53 -3.90 1.55 -0.62
CA LEU A 53 -4.73 2.10 0.46
C LEU A 53 -4.22 1.68 1.84
N SER A 54 -3.67 0.48 1.96
CA SER A 54 -3.06 0.01 3.20
C SER A 54 -1.77 0.77 3.52
N GLU A 55 -0.95 1.09 2.52
CA GLU A 55 0.23 1.95 2.69
C GLU A 55 -0.14 3.38 3.10
N VAL A 56 -1.12 3.98 2.43
CA VAL A 56 -1.63 5.32 2.78
C VAL A 56 -2.15 5.33 4.21
N SER A 57 -2.92 4.31 4.62
CA SER A 57 -3.46 4.22 5.99
C SER A 57 -2.35 4.15 7.05
N ARG A 58 -1.27 3.39 6.79
CA ARG A 58 -0.12 3.33 7.68
C ARG A 58 0.61 4.67 7.80
N LYS A 59 0.79 5.40 6.69
CA LYS A 59 1.44 6.73 6.69
C LYS A 59 0.57 7.78 7.39
N ILE A 60 -0.75 7.76 7.18
CA ILE A 60 -1.69 8.61 7.91
C ILE A 60 -1.59 8.36 9.42
N ALA A 61 -1.55 7.09 9.85
CA ALA A 61 -1.36 6.76 11.26
C ALA A 61 -0.03 7.29 11.79
N LYS A 62 1.05 7.25 10.98
CA LYS A 62 2.36 7.78 11.38
C LYS A 62 2.35 9.30 11.53
N ILE A 63 1.63 10.05 10.69
CA ILE A 63 1.50 11.52 10.80
C ILE A 63 0.86 11.94 12.13
N GLN A 64 0.03 11.09 12.75
CA GLN A 64 -0.60 11.40 14.05
C GLN A 64 0.39 11.35 15.23
N ASP A 65 1.62 10.90 14.99
CA ASP A 65 2.67 10.86 16.01
C ASP A 65 3.21 12.27 16.30
N VAL A 66 2.98 12.73 17.52
CA VAL A 66 3.37 14.08 17.98
C VAL A 66 4.88 14.27 18.09
N SER A 67 5.67 13.19 18.05
CA SER A 67 7.13 13.29 18.11
C SER A 67 7.78 13.58 16.76
N LEU A 68 7.01 13.68 15.68
CA LEU A 68 7.53 13.98 14.35
C LEU A 68 7.92 15.46 14.23
N SER A 69 9.04 15.71 13.57
CA SER A 69 9.39 17.08 13.18
C SER A 69 8.55 17.55 11.98
N ASP A 70 8.42 18.86 11.81
CA ASP A 70 7.70 19.45 10.68
C ASP A 70 8.21 18.94 9.32
N TYR A 71 9.52 18.73 9.19
CA TYR A 71 10.12 18.18 7.98
C TYR A 71 9.63 16.75 7.71
N GLN A 72 9.60 15.89 8.73
CA GLN A 72 9.10 14.52 8.59
C GLN A 72 7.61 14.48 8.24
N VAL A 73 6.82 15.39 8.80
CA VAL A 73 5.39 15.52 8.45
C VAL A 73 5.22 15.91 6.97
N ARG A 74 6.05 16.83 6.46
CA ARG A 74 6.04 17.21 5.03
C ARG A 74 6.44 16.05 4.12
N ASP A 75 7.51 15.33 4.45
CA ASP A 75 7.93 14.16 3.67
C ASP A 75 6.84 13.08 3.63
N LEU A 76 6.19 12.79 4.78
CA LEU A 76 5.08 11.85 4.84
C LEU A 76 3.88 12.31 4.00
N ASN A 77 3.58 13.60 3.98
CA ASN A 77 2.54 14.17 3.13
C ASN A 77 2.87 14.01 1.64
N ASP A 78 4.11 14.28 1.24
CA ASP A 78 4.55 14.12 -0.15
C ASP A 78 4.51 12.66 -0.59
N GLU A 79 4.90 11.73 0.27
CA GLU A 79 4.77 10.30 0.04
C GLU A 79 3.30 9.87 -0.11
N ILE A 80 2.40 10.38 0.75
CA ILE A 80 0.97 10.12 0.64
C ILE A 80 0.42 10.65 -0.68
N ASN A 81 0.81 11.87 -1.09
CA ASN A 81 0.40 12.44 -2.37
C ASN A 81 0.85 11.58 -3.56
N LYS A 82 2.10 11.09 -3.53
CA LYS A 82 2.62 10.15 -4.55
C LYS A 82 1.81 8.84 -4.59
N LEU A 83 1.48 8.26 -3.44
CA LEU A 83 0.67 7.04 -3.36
C LEU A 83 -0.76 7.26 -3.85
N MET A 84 -1.36 8.42 -3.55
CA MET A 84 -2.69 8.79 -4.05
C MET A 84 -2.70 9.00 -5.57
N GLY A 85 -1.63 9.56 -6.14
CA GLY A 85 -1.44 9.62 -7.59
C GLY A 85 -1.37 8.22 -8.22
N GLN A 86 -0.58 7.31 -7.63
CA GLN A 86 -0.54 5.91 -8.08
C GLN A 86 -1.92 5.25 -7.99
N LYS A 87 -2.66 5.44 -6.89
CA LYS A 87 -4.02 4.91 -6.71
C LYS A 87 -4.92 5.32 -7.86
N TYR A 88 -4.86 6.59 -8.28
CA TYR A 88 -5.65 7.06 -9.41
C TYR A 88 -5.36 6.30 -10.71
N HIS A 89 -4.09 6.00 -11.00
CA HIS A 89 -3.73 5.20 -12.18
C HIS A 89 -4.27 3.77 -12.10
N TRP A 90 -4.23 3.15 -10.92
CA TRP A 90 -4.82 1.83 -10.72
C TRP A 90 -6.35 1.86 -10.83
N GLU A 91 -7.01 2.89 -10.30
CA GLU A 91 -8.46 3.09 -10.47
C GLU A 91 -8.86 3.28 -11.92
N LYS A 92 -8.12 4.10 -12.66
CA LYS A 92 -8.33 4.26 -14.10
C LYS A 92 -8.18 2.93 -14.82
N ARG A 93 -7.14 2.15 -14.50
CA ARG A 93 -6.92 0.83 -15.11
C ARG A 93 -8.06 -0.14 -14.82
N ILE A 94 -8.61 -0.15 -13.60
CA ILE A 94 -9.78 -0.97 -13.24
C ILE A 94 -10.95 -0.64 -14.17
N VAL A 95 -11.22 0.66 -14.38
CA VAL A 95 -12.30 1.11 -15.28
C VAL A 95 -12.00 0.74 -16.74
N ASP A 96 -10.77 0.94 -17.21
CA ASP A 96 -10.34 0.57 -18.57
C ASP A 96 -10.48 -0.94 -18.85
N LEU A 97 -10.40 -1.77 -17.80
CA LEU A 97 -10.62 -3.23 -17.85
C LEU A 97 -12.09 -3.63 -17.67
N GLY A 98 -13.03 -2.68 -17.60
CA GLY A 98 -14.46 -2.93 -17.42
C GLY A 98 -14.89 -3.18 -15.96
N GLY A 99 -14.03 -2.86 -15.00
CA GLY A 99 -14.30 -2.95 -13.57
C GLY A 99 -15.02 -1.73 -12.99
N PRO A 100 -15.34 -1.76 -11.68
CA PRO A 100 -16.08 -0.70 -11.00
C PRO A 100 -15.30 0.63 -10.88
N ASP A 101 -16.02 1.76 -10.96
CA ASP A 101 -15.44 3.09 -10.76
C ASP A 101 -15.42 3.49 -9.29
N TYR A 102 -14.22 3.57 -8.74
CA TYR A 102 -13.99 3.90 -7.34
C TYR A 102 -13.53 5.34 -7.09
N ARG A 103 -13.37 6.17 -8.14
CA ARG A 103 -12.87 7.55 -8.04
C ARG A 103 -13.84 8.47 -7.28
N VAL A 104 -15.11 8.07 -7.19
CA VAL A 104 -16.21 8.83 -6.58
C VAL A 104 -16.14 8.86 -5.04
N ILE A 105 -15.32 7.99 -4.42
CA ILE A 105 -15.28 7.85 -2.95
C ILE A 105 -14.47 9.00 -2.31
N LYS A 106 -15.17 10.08 -1.93
CA LYS A 106 -14.64 11.30 -1.26
C LYS A 106 -14.06 11.11 0.14
N LYS A 107 -14.32 9.99 0.82
CA LYS A 107 -14.05 9.83 2.26
C LYS A 107 -12.56 9.95 2.63
N LEU A 108 -11.66 9.47 1.77
CA LEU A 108 -10.21 9.61 1.96
C LEU A 108 -9.71 11.04 1.73
N TYR A 109 -10.26 11.73 0.72
CA TYR A 109 -9.90 13.12 0.44
C TYR A 109 -10.28 14.05 1.60
N LEU A 110 -11.46 13.84 2.18
CA LEU A 110 -11.91 14.56 3.38
C LEU A 110 -11.04 14.26 4.61
N MET A 111 -10.53 13.03 4.73
CA MET A 111 -9.65 12.63 5.83
C MET A 111 -8.25 13.26 5.67
N LEU A 112 -7.71 13.30 4.46
CA LEU A 112 -6.46 13.99 4.13
C LEU A 112 -6.58 15.52 4.27
N ALA A 113 -7.70 16.12 3.83
CA ALA A 113 -7.96 17.55 4.01
C ALA A 113 -7.99 17.94 5.49
N LYS A 114 -8.56 17.10 6.37
CA LYS A 114 -8.53 17.31 7.83
C LYS A 114 -7.13 17.20 8.43
N ILE A 115 -6.25 16.41 7.84
CA ILE A 115 -4.84 16.28 8.27
C ILE A 115 -4.05 17.52 7.82
N LEU A 116 -4.23 17.95 6.56
CA LEU A 116 -3.64 19.19 6.01
C LEU A 116 -4.02 20.43 6.83
N ILE A 117 -5.26 20.54 7.32
CA ILE A 117 -5.71 21.65 8.19
C ILE A 117 -5.02 21.64 9.56
N ARG A 118 -4.52 20.49 10.04
CA ARG A 118 -3.76 20.41 11.30
C ARG A 118 -2.28 20.70 11.14
N SER A 119 -1.78 20.83 9.92
CA SER A 119 -0.37 21.11 9.59
C SER A 119 -0.11 22.58 9.22
N ILE A 120 -1.12 23.45 9.37
CA ILE A 120 -1.06 24.92 9.24
C ILE A 120 -1.33 25.50 10.63
#